data_AF-A0A956MY90-F1
#
_entry.id   AF-A0A956MY90-F1
#
_cell.length_a   1.000
_cell.length_b   1.000
_cell.length_c   1.000
_cell.angle_alpha   90.00
_cell.angle_beta   90.00
_cell.angle_gamma   90.00
#
_symmetry.space_group_name_H-M   'P 1'
#
loop_
_entity.id
_entity.type
_entity.pdbx_description
1 polymer ?
#
loop_
_entity_poly.entity_id
_entity_poly.type
_entity_poly.pdbx_seq_one_letter_code
_entity_poly.pdbx_strand_id
1 'polypeptide(L)'
;MDILILLPMFIPPSAIGYIILITLGKNSFIGVILEKYFNIRIIFTIQACIIASVIVTLPLMYQSIKTSIFAIDQDIINASKLDGASDFKIFTKIILPLCKNG
;
A
#
# COMPACT_ATOMS: atom_id res chain seq x y z
N MET A 1 -4.62 -5.94 14.05
CA MET A 1 -4.39 -4.76 13.18
C MET A 1 -4.12 -5.14 11.72
N ASP A 2 -3.41 -6.24 11.43
CA ASP A 2 -3.11 -6.69 10.05
C ASP A 2 -4.34 -6.96 9.14
N ILE A 3 -5.49 -7.33 9.72
CA ILE A 3 -6.72 -7.66 8.97
C ILE A 3 -7.16 -6.53 8.04
N LEU A 4 -7.01 -5.26 8.43
CA LEU A 4 -7.50 -4.13 7.65
C LEU A 4 -6.71 -3.97 6.34
N ILE A 5 -5.41 -4.26 6.39
CA ILE A 5 -4.49 -4.15 5.24
C ILE A 5 -4.63 -5.37 4.33
N LEU A 6 -4.88 -6.54 4.90
CA LEU A 6 -5.03 -7.80 4.16
C LEU A 6 -6.46 -8.03 3.62
N LEU A 7 -7.44 -7.24 4.06
CA LEU A 7 -8.83 -7.35 3.60
C LEU A 7 -8.99 -7.44 2.07
N PRO A 8 -8.26 -6.66 1.24
CA PRO A 8 -8.40 -6.72 -0.21
C PRO A 8 -7.97 -8.06 -0.82
N MET A 9 -7.10 -8.84 -0.16
CA MET A 9 -6.68 -10.16 -0.68
C MET A 9 -7.82 -11.19 -0.71
N PHE A 10 -8.82 -11.02 0.16
CA PHE A 10 -9.97 -11.93 0.23
C PHE A 10 -11.09 -11.55 -0.74
N ILE A 11 -10.98 -10.39 -1.38
CA ILE A 11 -11.96 -9.86 -2.32
C ILE A 11 -11.47 -10.19 -3.75
N PRO A 12 -12.29 -10.85 -4.58
CA PRO A 12 -11.93 -11.11 -5.97
C PRO A 12 -11.61 -9.79 -6.72
N PRO A 13 -10.65 -9.76 -7.66
CA PRO A 13 -10.33 -8.56 -8.44
C PRO A 13 -11.54 -7.96 -9.16
N SER A 14 -12.50 -8.80 -9.57
CA SER A 14 -13.77 -8.37 -10.15
C SER A 14 -14.65 -7.59 -9.18
N ALA A 15 -14.68 -7.98 -7.91
CA ALA A 15 -15.42 -7.27 -6.87
C ALA A 15 -14.78 -5.91 -6.53
N ILE A 16 -13.45 -5.79 -6.64
CA ILE A 16 -12.76 -4.50 -6.51
C ILE A 16 -13.17 -3.54 -7.63
N GLY A 17 -13.24 -4.03 -8.87
CA GLY A 17 -13.76 -3.25 -10.00
C GLY A 17 -15.20 -2.79 -9.79
N TYR A 18 -16.04 -3.67 -9.23
CA TYR A 18 -17.41 -3.30 -8.85
C TYR A 18 -17.42 -2.22 -7.75
N ILE A 19 -16.65 -2.36 -6.67
CA ILE A 19 -16.52 -1.37 -5.59
C ILE A 19 -16.10 0.00 -6.13
N ILE A 20 -15.15 0.03 -7.06
CA ILE A 20 -14.72 1.26 -7.74
C ILE A 20 -15.85 1.86 -8.56
N LEU A 21 -16.63 1.05 -9.28
CA LEU A 21 -17.80 1.50 -10.03
C LEU A 21 -18.90 2.10 -9.12
N ILE A 22 -19.17 1.52 -7.95
CA ILE A 22 -20.17 2.06 -7.01
C ILE A 22 -19.67 3.25 -6.19
N THR A 23 -18.36 3.44 -6.04
CA THR A 23 -17.79 4.56 -5.27
C THR A 23 -17.42 5.75 -6.16
N LEU A 24 -16.84 5.49 -7.32
CA LEU A 24 -16.42 6.47 -8.33
C LEU A 24 -17.40 6.55 -9.52
N GLY A 25 -18.54 5.88 -9.38
CA GLY A 25 -19.72 5.91 -10.25
C GLY A 25 -20.18 7.31 -10.61
N LYS A 26 -20.76 7.48 -11.80
CA LYS A 26 -21.37 8.76 -12.22
C LYS A 26 -22.48 9.20 -11.26
N ASN A 27 -23.16 8.23 -10.65
CA ASN A 27 -24.22 8.44 -9.66
C ASN A 27 -23.73 8.38 -8.20
N SER A 28 -22.42 8.26 -7.98
CA SER A 28 -21.84 8.13 -6.64
C SER A 28 -21.47 9.51 -6.09
N PHE A 29 -21.52 9.67 -4.76
CA PHE A 29 -21.23 10.95 -4.10
C PHE A 29 -19.86 11.52 -4.52
N ILE A 30 -18.82 10.67 -4.55
CA ILE A 30 -17.47 11.04 -5.00
C ILE A 30 -17.47 11.40 -6.50
N GLY A 31 -18.11 10.60 -7.36
CA GLY A 31 -18.10 10.83 -8.80
C GLY A 31 -18.84 12.11 -9.21
N VAL A 32 -19.96 12.42 -8.55
CA VAL A 32 -20.71 13.66 -8.76
C VAL A 32 -19.90 14.88 -8.35
N ILE A 33 -19.16 14.82 -7.24
CA ILE A 33 -18.29 15.92 -6.79
C ILE A 33 -17.16 16.13 -7.80
N LEU A 34 -16.49 15.08 -8.25
CA LEU A 34 -15.41 15.20 -9.22
C LEU A 34 -15.90 15.73 -10.57
N GLU A 35 -17.06 15.28 -11.05
CA GLU A 35 -17.63 15.79 -12.29
C GLU A 35 -18.06 17.25 -12.14
N LYS A 36 -18.65 17.64 -11.00
CA LYS A 36 -19.15 19.00 -10.77
C LYS A 36 -18.04 20.04 -10.59
N TYR A 37 -16.99 19.72 -9.83
CA TYR A 37 -15.93 20.69 -9.50
C TYR A 37 -14.72 20.61 -10.44
N PHE A 38 -14.42 19.43 -10.97
CA PHE A 38 -13.22 19.22 -11.78
C PHE A 38 -13.53 18.80 -13.23
N ASN A 39 -14.79 18.51 -13.57
CA ASN A 39 -15.20 17.98 -14.89
C ASN A 39 -14.45 16.68 -15.27
N ILE A 40 -14.00 15.92 -14.26
CA ILE A 40 -13.25 14.67 -14.44
C ILE A 40 -14.19 13.48 -14.27
N ARG A 41 -14.19 12.58 -15.25
CA ARG A 41 -14.85 11.27 -15.17
C ARG A 41 -13.79 10.20 -14.98
N ILE A 42 -13.81 9.52 -13.83
CA ILE A 42 -12.78 8.51 -13.50
C ILE A 42 -13.10 7.13 -14.07
N ILE A 43 -14.37 6.76 -14.21
CA ILE A 43 -14.76 5.41 -14.68
C ILE A 43 -14.34 5.20 -16.13
N PHE A 44 -13.82 4.02 -16.44
CA PHE A 44 -13.28 3.64 -17.75
C PHE A 44 -12.07 4.48 -18.20
N THR A 45 -11.37 5.11 -17.25
CA THR A 45 -10.08 5.77 -17.52
C THR A 45 -8.91 4.96 -16.96
N ILE A 46 -7.72 5.27 -17.45
CA ILE A 46 -6.46 4.79 -16.87
C ILE A 46 -6.34 5.14 -15.39
N GLN A 47 -6.92 6.26 -14.94
CA GLN A 47 -6.87 6.68 -13.53
C GLN A 47 -7.62 5.68 -12.64
N ALA A 48 -8.79 5.19 -13.07
CA ALA A 48 -9.49 4.12 -12.37
C ALA A 48 -8.66 2.82 -12.32
N CYS A 49 -8.00 2.46 -13.42
CA CYS A 49 -7.12 1.30 -13.46
C CYS A 49 -5.96 1.44 -12.46
N ILE A 50 -5.31 2.61 -12.39
CA ILE A 50 -4.23 2.87 -11.42
C ILE A 50 -4.73 2.70 -9.99
N ILE A 51 -5.89 3.29 -9.65
CA ILE A 51 -6.47 3.17 -8.30
C ILE A 51 -6.78 1.71 -7.97
N ALA A 52 -7.39 0.97 -8.90
CA ALA A 52 -7.68 -0.45 -8.74
C ALA A 52 -6.41 -1.26 -8.50
N SER A 53 -5.39 -1.06 -9.32
CA SER A 53 -4.11 -1.74 -9.22
C SER A 53 -3.45 -1.48 -7.87
N VAL A 54 -3.43 -0.23 -7.40
CA VAL A 54 -2.86 0.12 -6.09
C VAL A 54 -3.58 -0.63 -4.96
N ILE A 55 -4.92 -0.66 -4.96
CA ILE A 55 -5.70 -1.36 -3.92
C ILE A 55 -5.38 -2.86 -3.90
N VAL A 56 -5.21 -3.47 -5.09
CA VAL A 56 -4.88 -4.90 -5.23
C VAL A 56 -3.44 -5.19 -4.81
N THR A 57 -2.48 -4.32 -5.14
CA THR A 57 -1.06 -4.55 -4.85
C THR A 57 -0.64 -4.13 -3.44
N LEU A 58 -1.39 -3.26 -2.77
CA LEU A 58 -1.11 -2.83 -1.41
C LEU A 58 -0.94 -3.99 -0.39
N PRO A 59 -1.84 -4.99 -0.31
CA PRO A 59 -1.65 -6.12 0.61
C PRO A 59 -0.41 -6.97 0.27
N LEU A 60 -0.14 -7.17 -1.02
CA LEU A 60 1.05 -7.90 -1.49
C LEU A 60 2.33 -7.19 -1.07
N MET A 61 2.38 -5.87 -1.25
CA MET A 61 3.49 -5.03 -0.81
C MET A 61 3.68 -5.09 0.71
N TYR A 62 2.59 -5.03 1.48
CA TYR A 62 2.66 -5.15 2.94
C TYR A 62 3.26 -6.49 3.37
N GLN A 63 2.87 -7.58 2.71
CA GLN A 63 3.39 -8.91 3.00
C GLN A 63 4.88 -9.04 2.68
N SER A 64 5.34 -8.50 1.55
CA SER A 64 6.78 -8.45 1.19
C SER A 64 7.55 -7.64 2.22
N ILE A 65 7.14 -6.40 2.52
CA ILE A 65 7.83 -5.55 3.51
C ILE A 65 7.91 -6.23 4.88
N LYS A 66 6.80 -6.82 5.34
CA LYS A 66 6.76 -7.55 6.61
C LYS A 66 7.78 -8.69 6.60
N THR A 67 7.79 -9.50 5.55
CA THR A 67 8.71 -10.63 5.40
C THR A 67 10.17 -10.18 5.39
N SER A 68 10.49 -9.12 4.65
CA SER A 68 11.85 -8.58 4.54
C SER A 68 12.35 -7.97 5.85
N ILE A 69 11.47 -7.36 6.65
CA ILE A 69 11.82 -6.87 7.98
C ILE A 69 12.05 -8.04 8.95
N PHE A 70 11.20 -9.08 8.92
CA PHE A 70 11.37 -10.27 9.77
C PHE A 70 12.61 -11.11 9.40
N ALA A 71 13.12 -10.97 8.18
CA ALA A 71 14.36 -11.62 7.74
C ALA A 71 15.63 -10.92 8.25
N ILE A 72 15.53 -9.72 8.83
CA ILE A 72 16.70 -9.00 9.37
C ILE A 72 17.14 -9.67 10.67
N ASP A 73 18.43 -10.00 10.75
CA ASP A 73 19.04 -10.50 11.98
C ASP A 73 19.01 -9.42 13.07
N GLN A 74 18.43 -9.78 14.22
CA GLN A 74 18.29 -8.90 15.37
C GLN A 74 19.65 -8.52 15.96
N ASP A 75 20.69 -9.35 15.78
CA ASP A 75 22.03 -9.07 16.28
C ASP A 75 22.67 -7.86 15.58
N ILE A 76 22.37 -7.64 14.29
CA ILE A 76 22.83 -6.46 13.55
C ILE A 76 22.21 -5.18 14.14
N ILE A 77 20.94 -5.24 14.53
CA ILE A 77 20.23 -4.11 15.17
C ILE A 77 20.78 -3.87 16.57
N ASN A 78 21.06 -4.93 17.34
CA ASN A 78 21.60 -4.81 18.69
C ASN A 78 23.03 -4.25 18.67
N ALA A 79 23.89 -4.73 17.77
CA ALA A 79 25.25 -4.23 17.60
C ALA A 79 25.29 -2.75 17.24
N SER A 80 24.43 -2.32 16.32
CA SER A 80 24.35 -0.91 15.91
C SER A 80 23.82 0.01 17.02
N LYS A 81 22.95 -0.48 17.91
CA LYS A 81 22.57 0.24 19.14
C LYS A 81 23.73 0.36 20.13
N LEU A 82 24.54 -0.68 20.29
CA LEU A 82 25.74 -0.65 21.15
C LEU A 82 26.79 0.37 20.64
N ASP A 83 26.92 0.52 19.31
CA ASP A 83 27.74 1.55 18.66
C ASP A 83 27.17 2.98 18.77
N GLY A 84 26.04 3.17 19.45
CA GLY A 84 25.43 4.47 19.68
C GLY A 84 24.65 5.03 18.48
N ALA A 85 24.24 4.19 17.53
CA ALA A 85 23.37 4.63 16.43
C ALA A 85 21.97 5.00 16.96
N SER A 86 21.45 6.14 16.52
CA SER A 86 20.05 6.52 16.78
C SER A 86 19.07 5.68 15.95
N ASP A 87 17.84 5.53 16.41
CA ASP A 87 16.81 4.73 15.72
C ASP A 87 16.59 5.16 14.27
N PHE A 88 16.70 6.46 13.98
CA PHE A 88 16.61 6.97 12.61
C PHE A 88 17.79 6.51 11.73
N LYS A 89 18.99 6.42 12.30
CA LYS A 89 20.19 5.92 11.61
C LYS A 89 20.08 4.43 11.36
N ILE A 90 19.60 3.66 12.33
CA ILE A 90 19.32 2.22 12.18
C ILE A 90 18.28 2.00 11.08
N PHE A 91 17.18 2.76 11.08
CA PHE A 91 16.16 2.67 10.05
C PHE A 91 16.70 2.95 8.64
N THR A 92 17.39 4.07 8.45
CA THR A 92 17.83 4.51 7.11
C THR A 92 19.08 3.80 6.59
N LYS A 93 20.00 3.37 7.47
CA LYS A 93 21.30 2.79 7.09
C LYS A 93 21.36 1.27 7.23
N ILE A 94 20.43 0.64 7.94
CA ILE A 94 20.42 -0.80 8.17
C ILE A 94 19.12 -1.40 7.64
N ILE A 95 17.97 -1.02 8.22
CA ILE A 95 16.67 -1.63 7.89
C ILE A 95 16.30 -1.38 6.42
N LEU A 96 16.29 -0.12 5.98
CA LEU A 96 15.92 0.25 4.62
C LEU A 96 16.80 -0.41 3.52
N PRO A 97 18.15 -0.41 3.60
CA PRO A 97 18.98 -1.07 2.60
C PRO A 97 18.91 -2.61 2.66
N LEU A 98 18.74 -3.21 3.84
CA LEU A 98 18.58 -4.67 3.96
C LEU A 98 17.25 -5.13 3.36
N CYS A 99 16.17 -4.35 3.54
CA CYS A 99 14.87 -4.65 2.93
C CYS A 99 14.78 -4.33 1.43
N LYS A 100 15.75 -3.63 0.84
CA LYS A 100 15.71 -3.21 -0.58
C LYS A 100 15.65 -4.38 -1.58
N ASN A 101 16.20 -5.54 -1.20
CA ASN A 101 16.29 -6.71 -2.07
C ASN A 101 15.21 -7.77 -1.80
N GLY A 102 14.24 -7.50 -0.92
CA GLY A 102 13.12 -8.38 -0.60
C GLY A 102 11.78 -7.90 -1.15
#